data_AF-A0A9D9LG71-F1
#
_entry.id   AF-A0A9D9LG71-F1
#
_cell.length_a   1.000
_cell.length_b   1.000
_cell.length_c   1.000
_cell.angle_alpha   90.00
_cell.angle_beta   90.00
_cell.angle_gamma   90.00
#
_symmetry.space_group_name_H-M   'P 1'
#
loop_
_entity.id
_entity.type
_entity.pdbx_description
1 polymer ?
#
loop_
_entity_poly.entity_id
_entity_poly.type
_entity_poly.pdbx_seq_one_letter_code
_entity_poly.pdbx_strand_id
1 'polypeptide(L)' 'MICGRLDGWRNIQGIEGLEAGFAFLERADLATLPMGKHEIQGDAVFALAMKAPS' A
#
# COMPACT_ATOMS: atom_id res chain seq x y z
N MET A 1 9.63 10.19 9.31
CA MET A 1 9.15 8.79 9.33
C MET A 1 7.75 8.80 9.92
N ILE A 2 6.74 8.40 9.15
CA ILE A 2 5.35 8.31 9.63
C ILE A 2 5.08 6.84 9.94
N CYS A 3 4.58 6.55 11.14
CA CYS A 3 4.20 5.21 11.56
C CYS A 3 2.82 5.30 12.22
N GLY A 4 1.92 4.41 11.83
CA GLY A 4 0.54 4.43 12.30
C GLY A 4 -0.25 3.24 11.80
N ARG A 5 -1.51 3.16 12.22
CA ARG A 5 -2.44 2.17 11.68
C ARG A 5 -2.95 2.66 10.33
N LEU A 6 -3.14 1.72 9.40
CA LEU A 6 -3.78 2.00 8.12
C LEU A 6 -5.23 2.48 8.31
N ASP A 7 -5.89 2.00 9.36
CA ASP A 7 -7.23 2.44 9.75
C ASP A 7 -7.24 3.95 9.99
N GLY A 8 -7.87 4.71 9.09
CA GLY A 8 -7.95 6.17 9.18
C GLY A 8 -6.82 6.94 8.47
N TRP A 9 -6.07 6.29 7.56
CA TRP A 9 -4.98 6.93 6.81
C TRP A 9 -5.35 8.25 6.13
N ARG A 10 -6.62 8.43 5.74
CA ARG A 10 -7.16 9.65 5.12
C ARG A 10 -6.99 10.92 5.96
N ASN A 11 -6.79 10.78 7.27
CA ASN A 11 -6.61 11.91 8.20
C ASN A 11 -5.14 12.19 8.53
N ILE A 12 -4.20 11.44 7.96
CA ILE A 12 -2.77 11.63 8.20
C ILE A 12 -2.30 12.79 7.32
N GLN A 13 -1.64 13.78 7.91
CA GLN A 13 -1.00 14.86 7.15
C GLN A 13 0.34 14.42 6.57
N GLY A 14 0.69 14.93 5.39
CA GLY A 14 1.99 14.67 4.74
C GLY A 14 2.08 13.35 3.98
N ILE A 15 0.94 12.79 3.55
CA ILE A 15 0.87 11.63 2.65
C ILE A 15 0.35 12.01 1.26
N GLU A 16 0.34 13.30 0.92
CA GLU A 16 -0.13 13.75 -0.40
C GLU A 16 0.68 13.07 -1.53
N GLY A 17 -0.02 12.51 -2.51
CA GLY A 17 0.57 11.73 -3.60
C GLY A 17 0.73 10.23 -3.32
N LEU A 18 0.48 9.77 -2.09
CA LEU A 18 0.53 8.34 -1.72
C LEU A 18 -0.86 7.72 -1.52
N GLU A 19 -1.93 8.49 -1.72
CA GLU A 19 -3.31 8.09 -1.46
C GLU A 19 -3.69 6.84 -2.26
N ALA A 20 -3.19 6.72 -3.50
CA ALA A 20 -3.43 5.55 -4.33
C ALA A 20 -2.84 4.27 -3.69
N GLY A 21 -1.65 4.37 -3.09
CA GLY A 21 -1.01 3.27 -2.38
C GLY A 21 -1.79 2.86 -1.13
N PHE A 22 -2.22 3.84 -0.32
CA PHE A 22 -3.02 3.54 0.87
C PHE A 22 -4.42 3.01 0.54
N ALA A 23 -5.05 3.51 -0.52
CA ALA A 23 -6.32 2.98 -1.02
C ALA A 23 -6.19 1.54 -1.54
N PHE A 24 -5.06 1.18 -2.15
CA PHE A 24 -4.77 -0.21 -2.52
C PHE A 24 -4.69 -1.10 -1.28
N LEU A 25 -3.95 -0.69 -0.25
CA LEU A 25 -3.80 -1.45 0.99
C LEU A 25 -5.12 -1.66 1.74
N GLU A 26 -6.05 -0.69 1.66
CA GLU A 26 -7.37 -0.79 2.30
C GLU A 26 -8.32 -1.75 1.56
N ARG A 27 -8.20 -1.84 0.23
CA ARG A 27 -9.10 -2.65 -0.62
C ARG A 27 -8.62 -4.08 -0.82
N ALA A 28 -7.31 -4.30 -0.84
CA ALA A 28 -6.74 -5.61 -1.12
C ALA A 28 -6.88 -6.53 0.10
N ASP A 29 -7.33 -7.76 -0.14
CA ASP A 29 -7.07 -8.86 0.79
C ASP A 29 -5.57 -9.20 0.73
N LEU A 30 -4.79 -8.52 1.58
CA LEU A 30 -3.33 -8.62 1.58
C LEU A 30 -2.83 -10.03 1.89
N ALA A 31 -3.64 -10.87 2.54
CA ALA A 31 -3.26 -12.24 2.87
C ALA A 31 -3.28 -13.16 1.64
N THR A 32 -4.10 -12.84 0.64
CA THR A 32 -4.26 -13.64 -0.58
C THR A 32 -3.62 -12.97 -1.81
N LEU A 33 -2.99 -11.81 -1.63
CA LEU A 33 -2.36 -11.05 -2.70
C LEU A 33 -1.25 -11.88 -3.37
N PRO A 34 -1.29 -12.06 -4.71
CA PRO A 34 -0.25 -12.80 -5.43
C PRO A 34 1.13 -12.20 -5.19
N MET A 35 2.16 -13.03 -5.08
CA MET A 35 3.54 -12.53 -4.95
C MET A 35 3.98 -11.82 -6.24
N GLY A 36 4.71 -10.71 -6.11
CA GLY A 36 5.20 -9.92 -7.23
C GLY A 36 4.76 -8.46 -7.23
N LYS A 37 4.95 -7.80 -8.37
CA LYS A 37 4.63 -6.38 -8.57
C LYS A 37 3.15 -6.22 -8.92
N HIS A 38 2.48 -5.29 -8.24
CA HIS A 38 1.10 -4.86 -8.51
C HIS A 38 1.10 -3.37 -8.84
N GLU A 39 0.72 -3.03 -10.06
CA GLU A 39 0.63 -1.63 -10.49
C GLU A 39 -0.65 -1.00 -9.95
N ILE A 40 -0.51 0.20 -9.37
CA ILE A 40 -1.61 0.93 -8.74
C ILE A 40 -1.91 2.20 -9.55
N GLN A 41 -0.86 2.92 -9.95
CA GLN A 41 -0.97 4.12 -10.78
C GLN A 41 0.10 4.10 -11.89
N GLY A 42 -0.01 3.12 -12.78
CA GLY A 42 1.04 2.78 -13.73
C GLY A 42 2.35 2.43 -13.01
N ASP A 43 3.49 2.90 -13.54
CA ASP A 43 4.81 2.69 -12.95
C ASP A 43 5.14 3.65 -11.79
N ALA A 44 4.37 4.72 -11.58
CA ALA A 44 4.65 5.72 -10.56
C ALA A 44 4.37 5.22 -9.14
N VAL A 45 3.35 4.37 -8.98
CA VAL A 45 2.98 3.76 -7.70
C VAL A 45 2.67 2.28 -7.92
N PHE A 46 3.40 1.42 -7.21
CA PHE A 46 3.22 -0.02 -7.24
C PHE A 46 3.42 -0.62 -5.84
N ALA A 47 2.76 -1.75 -5.58
CA ALA A 47 3.01 -2.59 -4.42
C ALA A 47 3.87 -3.79 -4.81
N LEU A 48 4.79 -4.18 -3.92
CA LEU A 48 5.59 -5.39 -4.09
C LEU A 48 5.22 -6.38 -2.98
N ALA A 49 4.48 -7.42 -3.36
CA ALA A 49 4.12 -8.52 -2.46
C ALA A 49 5.27 -9.54 -2.44
N MET A 50 5.85 -9.76 -1.26
CA MET A 50 6.96 -10.69 -1.09
C MET A 50 6.74 -11.56 0.14
N LYS A 51 7.25 -12.78 0.08
CA LYS A 51 7.36 -13.63 1.27
C LYS A 51 8.48 -13.09 2.14
N ALA A 52 8.20 -12.86 3.42
CA ALA A 52 9.26 -12.51 4.36
C ALA A 52 10.31 -13.64 4.39
N PRO A 53 11.61 -13.32 4.44
CA PRO A 53 12.63 -14.32 4.70
C PRO A 53 12.34 -14.98 6.06
N SER A 54 12.34 -16.31 6.06
CA SER A 54 12.11 -17.15 7.24
C SER A 54 13.31 -17.18 8.18
#